data_AF-A0A7Y3HLZ8-F1
#
_entry.id   AF-A0A7Y3HLZ8-F1
#
_cell.length_a   1.000
_cell.length_b   1.000
_cell.length_c   1.000
_cell.angle_alpha   90.00
_cell.angle_beta   90.00
_cell.angle_gamma   90.00
#
_symmetry.space_group_name_H-M   'P 1'
#
loop_
_entity.id
_entity.type
_entity.pdbx_description
1 polymer ?
#
loop_
_entity_poly.entity_id
_entity_poly.type
_entity_poly.pdbx_seq_one_letter_code
_entity_poly.pdbx_strand_id
1 'polypeptide(L)'
;MLFCAIVSSCTTTTTSEKVIAKCFDYELTSSDIHDVVNENTSPGDSATIINNYIENWTKQMAVLAKAEQYLTEGQKDVTGELNEYRNSLIVYKYEQELIRQQLDTAISDEEIEKYYNERPQNFELKEN
;
A
#
# COMPACT_ATOMS: atom_id res chain seq x y z
N MET A 1 -62.25 -3.68 16.97
CA MET A 1 -61.60 -3.08 15.79
C MET A 1 -60.11 -3.00 16.08
N LEU A 2 -59.38 -3.93 15.48
CA LEU A 2 -57.93 -4.11 15.56
C LEU A 2 -57.28 -3.06 14.64
N PHE A 3 -56.48 -2.15 15.19
CA PHE A 3 -55.71 -1.18 14.42
C PHE A 3 -54.22 -1.55 14.54
N CYS A 4 -53.75 -2.39 13.60
CA CYS A 4 -52.33 -2.69 13.43
C CYS A 4 -51.66 -1.52 12.69
N ALA A 5 -50.84 -0.75 13.40
CA ALA A 5 -49.89 0.16 12.78
C ALA A 5 -48.72 -0.65 12.20
N ILE A 6 -48.66 -0.73 10.88
CA ILE A 6 -47.58 -1.38 10.14
C ILE A 6 -46.42 -0.40 10.10
N VAL A 7 -45.39 -0.63 10.92
CA VAL A 7 -44.12 0.09 10.82
C VAL A 7 -43.32 -0.58 9.71
N SER A 8 -43.34 0.01 8.52
CA SER A 8 -42.44 -0.37 7.43
C SER A 8 -41.02 0.10 7.76
N SER A 9 -40.16 -0.85 8.11
CA SER A 9 -38.72 -0.60 8.20
C SER A 9 -38.12 -0.53 6.79
N CYS A 10 -37.39 0.55 6.53
CA CYS A 10 -36.71 0.82 5.27
C CYS A 10 -35.44 -0.03 5.18
N THR A 11 -35.36 -0.96 4.23
CA THR A 11 -34.12 -1.66 3.90
C THR A 11 -33.26 -0.76 3.02
N THR A 12 -32.33 -0.01 3.61
CA THR A 12 -31.25 0.62 2.86
C THR A 12 -30.27 -0.47 2.45
N THR A 13 -30.48 -1.06 1.27
CA THR A 13 -29.44 -1.82 0.57
C THR A 13 -28.48 -0.82 -0.06
N THR A 14 -27.77 -0.07 0.77
CA THR A 14 -26.52 0.55 0.35
C THR A 14 -25.54 -0.60 0.19
N THR A 15 -24.78 -0.63 -0.90
CA THR A 15 -23.61 -1.50 -1.05
C THR A 15 -22.57 -1.07 -0.02
N SER A 16 -22.85 -1.35 1.26
CA SER A 16 -22.03 -0.97 2.39
C SER A 16 -20.80 -1.83 2.27
N GLU A 17 -19.68 -1.18 2.01
CA GLU A 17 -18.38 -1.81 2.07
C GLU A 17 -18.24 -2.54 3.42
N LYS A 18 -17.79 -3.79 3.37
CA LYS A 18 -17.75 -4.64 4.55
C LYS A 18 -16.62 -4.14 5.46
N VAL A 19 -16.98 -3.50 6.56
CA VAL A 19 -16.05 -3.17 7.64
C VAL A 19 -15.57 -4.47 8.29
N ILE A 20 -14.26 -4.65 8.36
CA ILE A 20 -13.61 -5.85 8.90
C ILE A 20 -12.96 -5.60 10.27
N ALA A 21 -12.63 -4.35 10.59
CA ALA A 21 -12.16 -3.95 11.91
C ALA A 21 -12.52 -2.48 12.20
N LYS A 22 -12.63 -2.13 13.47
CA LYS A 22 -12.88 -0.76 13.94
C LYS A 22 -12.05 -0.46 15.18
N CYS A 23 -11.41 0.70 15.22
CA CYS A 23 -10.60 1.18 16.33
C CYS A 23 -10.86 2.67 16.55
N PHE A 24 -11.50 3.05 17.65
CA PHE A 24 -12.00 4.43 17.87
C PHE A 24 -12.88 4.89 16.70
N ASP A 25 -12.51 6.00 16.05
CA ASP A 25 -13.20 6.57 14.90
C ASP A 25 -12.64 6.07 13.55
N TYR A 26 -11.65 5.17 13.58
CA TYR A 26 -11.05 4.57 12.40
C TYR A 26 -11.72 3.24 12.05
N GLU A 27 -12.02 3.05 10.77
CA GLU A 27 -12.62 1.82 10.23
C GLU A 27 -11.69 1.25 9.16
N LEU A 28 -11.50 -0.06 9.18
CA LEU A 28 -10.79 -0.81 8.16
C LEU A 28 -11.81 -1.62 7.36
N THR A 29 -11.79 -1.44 6.05
CA THR A 29 -12.73 -2.08 5.14
C THR A 29 -12.09 -3.24 4.38
N SER A 30 -12.93 -4.05 3.74
CA SER A 30 -12.45 -5.17 2.94
C SER A 30 -11.66 -4.74 1.69
N SER A 31 -11.80 -3.51 1.19
CA SER A 31 -11.00 -3.03 0.05
C SER A 31 -9.59 -2.61 0.46
N ASP A 32 -9.44 -2.06 1.67
CA ASP A 32 -8.14 -1.66 2.24
C ASP A 32 -7.15 -2.83 2.38
N ILE A 33 -7.66 -4.06 2.42
CA ILE A 33 -6.85 -5.28 2.54
C ILE A 33 -6.67 -6.05 1.23
N HIS A 34 -7.33 -5.61 0.14
CA HIS A 34 -7.28 -6.33 -1.14
C HIS A 34 -5.84 -6.44 -1.66
N ASP A 35 -5.05 -5.37 -1.50
CA ASP A 35 -3.68 -5.29 -2.00
C ASP A 35 -2.63 -5.78 -0.98
N VAL A 36 -3.07 -6.23 0.21
CA VAL A 36 -2.17 -6.74 1.27
C VAL A 36 -1.72 -8.17 0.99
N VAL A 37 -2.48 -8.93 0.20
CA VAL A 37 -2.19 -10.34 -0.12
C VAL A 37 -1.75 -10.45 -1.58
N ASN A 38 -0.54 -10.96 -1.81
CA ASN A 38 -0.05 -11.27 -3.16
C ASN A 38 -0.83 -12.45 -3.75
N GLU A 39 -1.16 -12.39 -5.05
CA GLU A 39 -1.89 -13.45 -5.78
C GLU A 39 -1.24 -14.85 -5.68
N ASN A 40 0.07 -14.92 -5.39
CA ASN A 40 0.84 -16.16 -5.25
C ASN A 40 0.82 -16.77 -3.82
N THR A 41 -0.03 -16.28 -2.92
CA THR A 41 -0.04 -16.67 -1.49
C THR A 41 -1.03 -17.80 -1.22
N SER A 42 -0.64 -18.82 -0.44
CA SER A 42 -1.56 -19.90 -0.07
C SER A 42 -2.72 -19.41 0.82
N PRO A 43 -3.90 -20.05 0.84
CA PRO A 43 -5.04 -19.59 1.64
C PRO A 43 -4.78 -19.52 3.16
N GLY A 44 -4.02 -20.47 3.71
CA GLY A 44 -3.68 -20.50 5.14
C GLY A 44 -2.68 -19.41 5.54
N ASP A 45 -1.72 -19.15 4.66
CA ASP A 45 -0.78 -18.04 4.83
C ASP A 45 -1.50 -16.70 4.68
N SER A 46 -2.46 -16.61 3.76
CA SER A 46 -3.29 -15.41 3.53
C SER A 46 -4.10 -15.01 4.75
N ALA A 47 -4.78 -15.96 5.42
CA ALA A 47 -5.54 -15.66 6.63
C ALA A 47 -4.64 -15.16 7.78
N THR A 48 -3.45 -15.74 7.92
CA THR A 48 -2.47 -15.33 8.93
C THR A 48 -1.91 -13.93 8.62
N ILE A 49 -1.60 -13.64 7.35
CA ILE A 49 -1.15 -12.32 6.88
C ILE A 49 -2.21 -11.26 7.17
N ILE A 50 -3.47 -11.52 6.82
CA ILE A 50 -4.57 -10.58 7.06
C ILE A 50 -4.75 -10.33 8.56
N ASN A 51 -4.73 -11.37 9.39
CA ASN A 51 -4.86 -11.20 10.85
C ASN A 51 -3.71 -10.36 11.42
N ASN A 52 -2.47 -10.63 11.01
CA ASN A 52 -1.31 -9.84 11.43
C ASN A 52 -1.42 -8.38 10.96
N TYR A 53 -1.91 -8.14 9.75
CA TYR A 53 -2.16 -6.81 9.23
C TYR A 53 -3.21 -6.07 10.08
N ILE A 54 -4.36 -6.70 10.35
CA ILE A 54 -5.43 -6.12 11.19
C ILE A 54 -4.90 -5.80 12.59
N GLU A 55 -4.11 -6.68 13.19
CA GLU A 55 -3.54 -6.45 14.52
C GLU A 55 -2.58 -5.25 14.52
N ASN A 56 -1.68 -5.18 13.53
CA ASN A 56 -0.74 -4.07 13.40
C ASN A 56 -1.47 -2.74 13.12
N TRP A 57 -2.44 -2.75 12.22
CA TRP A 57 -3.30 -1.60 11.93
C TRP A 57 -4.02 -1.12 13.20
N THR A 58 -4.60 -2.04 13.97
CA THR A 58 -5.32 -1.71 15.22
C THR A 58 -4.37 -1.05 16.23
N LYS A 59 -3.15 -1.57 16.40
CA LYS A 59 -2.13 -0.96 17.28
C LYS A 59 -1.77 0.45 16.82
N GLN A 60 -1.56 0.65 15.52
CA GLN A 60 -1.24 1.96 14.95
C GLN A 60 -2.38 2.97 15.16
N MET A 61 -3.63 2.58 14.88
CA MET A 61 -4.80 3.45 15.07
C MET A 61 -5.03 3.80 16.54
N ALA A 62 -4.76 2.87 17.46
CA ALA A 62 -4.85 3.15 18.90
C ALA A 62 -3.79 4.17 19.36
N VAL A 63 -2.56 4.10 18.81
CA VAL A 63 -1.51 5.08 19.07
C VAL A 63 -1.87 6.43 18.45
N LEU A 64 -2.35 6.43 17.21
CA LEU A 64 -2.78 7.64 16.50
C LEU A 64 -3.92 8.35 17.23
N ALA A 65 -4.94 7.61 17.68
CA ALA A 65 -6.05 8.16 18.47
C ALA A 65 -5.56 8.87 19.74
N LYS A 66 -4.55 8.30 20.42
CA LYS A 66 -3.93 8.96 21.58
C LYS A 66 -3.13 10.20 21.15
N ALA A 67 -2.36 10.13 20.07
CA ALA A 67 -1.61 11.26 19.56
C ALA A 67 -2.54 12.45 19.24
N GLU A 68 -3.66 12.19 18.55
CA GLU A 68 -4.69 13.19 18.25
C GLU A 68 -5.29 13.85 19.50
N GLN A 69 -5.43 13.08 20.59
CA GLN A 69 -5.97 13.58 21.85
C GLN A 69 -4.98 14.48 22.62
N TYR A 70 -3.67 14.18 22.55
CA TYR A 70 -2.68 14.80 23.42
C TYR A 70 -1.77 15.83 22.73
N LEU A 71 -1.64 15.78 21.40
CA LEU A 71 -0.85 16.75 20.65
C LEU A 71 -1.60 18.05 20.43
N THR A 72 -0.87 19.17 20.47
CA THR A 72 -1.42 20.49 20.11
C THR A 72 -1.63 20.58 18.60
N GLU A 73 -2.51 21.49 18.15
CA GLU A 73 -2.76 21.70 16.72
C GLU A 73 -1.48 21.99 15.92
N GLY A 74 -0.54 22.78 16.47
CA GLY A 74 0.74 23.06 15.81
C GLY A 74 1.67 21.84 15.71
N GLN A 75 1.53 20.85 16.61
CA GLN A 75 2.27 19.58 16.52
C GLN A 75 1.61 18.58 15.56
N LYS A 76 0.31 18.73 15.32
CA LYS A 76 -0.46 17.93 14.36
C LYS A 76 -0.36 18.47 12.94
N ASP A 77 0.00 19.75 12.78
CA ASP A 77 0.21 20.34 11.47
C ASP A 77 1.47 19.78 10.79
N VAL A 78 1.25 18.73 10.00
CA VAL A 78 2.26 18.06 9.17
C VAL A 78 2.16 18.47 7.70
N THR A 79 1.47 19.59 7.41
CA THR A 79 1.15 20.01 6.04
C THR A 79 2.42 20.24 5.21
N GLY A 80 3.49 20.76 5.83
CA GLY A 80 4.77 20.98 5.18
C GLY A 80 5.39 19.67 4.71
N GLU A 81 5.50 18.71 5.62
CA GLU A 81 6.07 17.37 5.40
C GLU A 81 5.26 16.60 4.35
N LEU A 82 3.93 16.68 4.40
CA LEU A 82 3.06 16.07 3.39
C LEU A 82 3.30 16.65 1.99
N ASN A 83 3.49 17.97 1.88
CA ASN A 83 3.78 18.63 0.61
C ASN A 83 5.16 18.24 0.07
N GLU A 84 6.19 18.21 0.92
CA GLU A 84 7.54 17.77 0.54
C GLU A 84 7.56 16.31 0.08
N TYR A 85 6.88 15.43 0.82
CA TYR A 85 6.79 14.02 0.46
C TYR A 85 6.02 13.83 -0.86
N ARG A 86 4.89 14.53 -1.03
CA ARG A 86 4.13 14.51 -2.28
C ARG A 86 4.96 14.97 -3.48
N ASN A 87 5.71 16.06 -3.33
CA ASN A 87 6.58 16.58 -4.39
C ASN A 87 7.65 15.56 -4.75
N SER A 88 8.29 14.96 -3.74
CA SER A 88 9.30 13.92 -3.93
C SER A 88 8.75 12.70 -4.68
N LEU A 89 7.55 12.23 -4.32
CA LEU A 89 6.89 11.12 -5.01
C LEU A 89 6.55 11.44 -6.47
N ILE A 90 6.15 12.69 -6.78
CA ILE A 90 5.84 13.10 -8.16
C ILE A 90 7.10 13.15 -9.00
N VAL A 91 8.18 13.74 -8.47
CA VAL A 91 9.49 13.78 -9.16
C VAL A 91 9.98 12.36 -9.43
N TYR A 92 9.95 11.49 -8.42
CA TYR A 92 10.33 10.09 -8.58
C TYR A 92 9.51 9.39 -9.68
N LYS A 93 8.18 9.54 -9.68
CA LYS A 93 7.33 8.95 -10.73
C LYS A 93 7.68 9.49 -12.12
N TYR A 94 7.98 10.77 -12.23
CA TYR A 94 8.40 11.37 -13.50
C TYR A 94 9.75 10.82 -13.97
N GLU A 95 10.73 10.68 -13.09
CA GLU A 95 12.04 10.08 -13.40
C GLU A 95 11.90 8.63 -13.85
N GLN A 96 11.05 7.84 -13.18
CA GLN A 96 10.75 6.46 -13.59
C GLN A 96 10.15 6.41 -15.01
N GLU A 97 9.21 7.30 -15.32
CA GLU A 97 8.64 7.38 -16.67
C GLU A 97 9.65 7.84 -17.72
N LEU A 98 10.54 8.78 -17.37
CA LEU A 98 11.59 9.23 -18.26
C LEU A 98 12.57 8.09 -18.58
N ILE A 99 13.00 7.36 -17.55
CA ILE A 99 13.84 6.17 -17.70
C ILE A 99 13.14 5.13 -18.58
N ARG A 100 11.85 4.84 -18.33
CA ARG A 100 11.06 3.90 -19.14
C ARG A 100 10.99 4.30 -20.61
N GLN A 101 10.91 5.60 -20.92
CA GLN A 101 10.89 6.11 -22.29
C GLN A 101 12.28 6.10 -22.96
N GLN A 102 13.34 6.28 -22.18
CA GLN A 102 14.72 6.36 -22.67
C GLN A 102 15.48 5.03 -22.63
N LEU A 103 14.90 4.00 -22.00
CA LEU A 103 15.41 2.63 -22.01
C LEU A 103 15.27 2.04 -23.41
N ASP A 104 16.26 2.30 -24.26
CA ASP A 104 16.51 1.43 -25.41
C ASP A 104 17.11 0.13 -24.89
N THR A 105 16.27 -0.89 -24.74
CA THR A 105 16.68 -2.23 -24.28
C THR A 105 17.17 -3.12 -25.42
N ALA A 106 17.20 -2.62 -26.66
CA ALA A 106 17.70 -3.37 -27.80
C ALA A 106 19.24 -3.39 -27.76
N ILE A 107 19.79 -4.39 -27.08
CA ILE A 107 21.23 -4.67 -27.10
C ILE A 107 21.45 -5.75 -28.16
N SER A 108 22.33 -5.49 -29.12
CA SER A 108 22.69 -6.47 -30.14
C SER A 108 23.65 -7.54 -29.59
N ASP A 109 23.63 -8.74 -30.18
CA ASP A 109 24.57 -9.81 -29.84
C ASP A 109 26.04 -9.37 -30.02
N GLU A 110 26.30 -8.52 -31.02
CA GLU A 110 27.63 -7.94 -31.30
C GLU A 110 28.09 -7.00 -30.17
N GLU A 111 27.19 -6.21 -29.59
CA GLU A 111 27.50 -5.36 -28.43
C GLU A 111 27.75 -6.19 -27.16
N ILE A 112 27.02 -7.29 -26.98
CA ILE A 112 27.24 -8.24 -25.88
C ILE A 112 28.63 -8.88 -26.01
N GLU A 113 28.95 -9.39 -27.20
CA GLU A 113 30.24 -10.04 -27.47
C GLU A 113 31.40 -9.04 -27.31
N LYS A 114 31.25 -7.82 -27.83
CA LYS A 114 32.23 -6.75 -27.66
C LYS A 114 32.44 -6.39 -26.19
N TYR A 115 31.37 -6.21 -25.41
CA TYR A 115 31.47 -5.89 -23.99
C TYR A 115 32.20 -6.99 -23.20
N TYR A 116 31.88 -8.25 -23.49
CA TYR A 116 32.53 -9.42 -22.88
C TYR A 116 34.03 -9.46 -23.20
N ASN A 117 34.38 -9.32 -24.49
CA ASN A 117 35.76 -9.38 -24.97
C ASN A 117 36.62 -8.19 -24.50
N GLU A 118 36.03 -7.01 -24.28
CA GLU A 118 36.73 -5.82 -23.76
C GLU A 118 36.96 -5.88 -22.24
N ARG A 119 36.23 -6.71 -21.49
CA ARG A 119 36.27 -6.75 -20.02
C ARG A 119 36.44 -8.17 -19.45
N PRO A 120 37.38 -8.99 -19.96
CA PRO A 120 37.53 -10.38 -19.51
C PRO A 120 37.85 -10.47 -18.01
N GLN A 121 38.57 -9.48 -17.46
CA GLN A 121 38.92 -9.39 -16.04
C GLN A 121 37.70 -9.28 -15.11
N ASN A 122 36.56 -8.78 -15.60
CA ASN A 122 35.32 -8.68 -14.81
C ASN A 122 34.60 -10.03 -14.66
N PHE A 123 34.99 -11.02 -15.47
CA PHE A 123 34.38 -12.36 -15.50
C PHE A 123 35.33 -13.45 -14.99
N GLU A 124 36.49 -13.06 -14.45
CA GLU A 124 37.37 -13.99 -13.76
C GLU A 124 36.69 -14.49 -12.47
N LEU A 125 36.54 -15.81 -12.35
CA LEU A 125 36.13 -16.44 -11.10
C LEU A 125 37.22 -16.19 -10.05
N LYS A 126 36.88 -15.44 -9.01
CA LYS A 126 37.67 -15.44 -7.78
C LYS A 126 37.44 -16.81 -7.12
N GLU A 127 38.48 -17.63 -7.04
CA GLU A 127 38.43 -18.96 -6.41
C GLU A 127 37.91 -18.91 -4.97
N ASN A 128 37.30 -20.04 -4.57
CA ASN A 128 36.59 -20.29 -3.30
C ASN A 128 37.47 -20.33 -2.06
#